data_AF-A0A1Y2MZY8-F1
#
_entry.id   AF-A0A1Y2MZY8-F1
#
_cell.length_a   1.000
_cell.length_b   1.000
_cell.length_c   1.000
_cell.angle_alpha   90.00
_cell.angle_beta   90.00
_cell.angle_gamma   90.00
#
_symmetry.space_group_name_H-M   'P 1'
#
loop_
_entity.id
_entity.type
_entity.pdbx_description
1 polymer ?
#
loop_
_entity_poly.entity_id
_entity_poly.type
_entity_poly.pdbx_seq_one_letter_code
_entity_poly.pdbx_strand_id
1 'polypeptide(L)'
;MRAALDHAERILDDQPADRPADHHVSFDGRKLDGYTATALSWLGDPAGERHARAVVDAYAAGGPPRRLATARLDLGLILARDRRPDEAAGLGLLAVDAGVLVPSNVWRATELDDALFAFRDVPEVTELHDRRRDGGMP
;
A
#
# COMPACT_ATOMS: atom_id res chain seq x y z
N MET A 1 -2.17 -3.04 18.96
CA MET A 1 -1.92 -2.23 17.74
C MET A 1 -3.12 -1.36 17.39
N ARG A 2 -4.29 -1.93 17.06
CA ARG A 2 -5.49 -1.17 16.65
C ARG A 2 -5.83 0.00 17.59
N ALA A 3 -5.95 -0.24 18.89
CA ALA A 3 -6.22 0.81 19.87
C ALA A 3 -5.19 1.96 19.89
N ALA A 4 -3.94 1.71 19.49
CA ALA A 4 -2.92 2.75 19.39
C ALA A 4 -3.07 3.58 18.09
N LEU A 5 -3.48 2.95 16.99
CA LEU A 5 -3.80 3.62 15.74
C LEU A 5 -5.06 4.49 15.88
N ASP A 6 -6.13 3.93 16.46
CA ASP A 6 -7.36 4.65 16.76
C ASP A 6 -7.09 5.85 17.69
N HIS A 7 -6.18 5.70 18.66
CA HIS A 7 -5.80 6.80 19.54
C HIS A 7 -5.03 7.90 18.80
N ALA A 8 -4.14 7.54 17.87
CA ALA A 8 -3.41 8.50 17.06
C ALA A 8 -4.34 9.29 16.11
N GLU A 9 -5.35 8.62 15.54
CA GLU A 9 -6.36 9.26 14.67
C GLU A 9 -7.08 10.39 15.41
N ARG A 10 -7.57 10.12 16.62
CA ARG A 10 -8.22 11.15 17.43
C ARG A 10 -7.30 12.33 17.78
N ILE A 11 -6.00 12.09 18.02
CA ILE A 11 -5.05 13.18 18.32
C ILE A 11 -4.86 14.09 17.10
N LEU A 12 -4.91 13.53 15.89
CA LEU A 12 -4.79 14.31 14.66
C LEU A 12 -6.06 15.09 14.34
N ASP A 13 -7.23 14.54 14.63
CA ASP A 13 -8.50 15.27 14.50
C ASP A 13 -8.55 16.53 15.38
N ASP A 14 -7.85 16.51 16.53
CA ASP A 14 -7.75 17.63 17.46
C ASP A 14 -6.69 18.69 17.07
N GLN A 15 -5.99 18.55 15.92
CA GLN A 15 -4.95 19.50 15.48
C GLN A 15 -5.55 20.79 14.86
N PRO A 16 -4.85 21.94 15.00
CA PRO A 16 -5.23 23.19 14.32
C PRO A 16 -5.25 23.06 12.79
N ALA A 17 -6.31 23.54 12.16
CA ALA A 17 -6.54 23.44 10.71
C ALA A 17 -5.63 24.32 9.84
N ASP A 18 -4.86 25.24 10.43
CA ASP A 18 -4.01 26.23 9.75
C ASP A 18 -2.57 25.73 9.50
N ARG A 19 -2.28 24.46 9.80
CA ARG A 19 -0.96 23.87 9.57
C ARG A 19 -0.69 23.68 8.07
N PRO A 20 0.53 23.98 7.57
CA PRO A 20 0.87 23.67 6.18
C PRO A 20 0.84 22.16 5.95
N ALA A 21 0.01 21.73 5.00
CA ALA A 21 -0.27 20.33 4.71
C ALA A 21 0.96 19.54 4.18
N ASP A 22 1.98 20.23 3.65
CA ASP A 22 2.97 19.59 2.76
C ASP A 22 4.42 19.60 3.24
N HIS A 23 4.67 19.85 4.53
CA HIS A 23 6.03 19.72 5.06
C HIS A 23 6.35 18.26 5.42
N HIS A 24 7.54 17.79 5.04
CA HIS A 24 8.04 16.45 5.36
C HIS A 24 7.95 16.10 6.86
N VAL A 25 8.07 17.10 7.73
CA VAL A 25 8.01 16.99 9.21
C VAL A 25 6.58 17.06 9.77
N SER A 26 5.58 17.49 8.98
CA SER A 26 4.18 17.50 9.40
C SER A 26 3.56 16.11 9.27
N PHE A 27 3.17 15.50 10.38
CA PHE A 27 2.37 14.28 10.34
C PHE A 27 0.90 14.69 10.23
N ASP A 28 0.28 14.38 9.08
CA ASP A 28 -1.12 14.70 8.76
C ASP A 28 -1.97 13.43 8.71
N GLY A 29 -3.30 13.58 8.65
CA GLY A 29 -4.23 12.44 8.59
C GLY A 29 -3.92 11.49 7.42
N ARG A 30 -3.50 12.03 6.26
CA ARG A 30 -3.13 11.22 5.09
C ARG A 30 -1.89 10.34 5.33
N LYS A 31 -0.89 10.84 6.07
CA LYS A 31 0.25 10.03 6.52
C LYS A 31 -0.21 8.95 7.50
N LEU A 32 -1.10 9.28 8.44
CA LEU A 32 -1.62 8.30 9.39
C LEU A 32 -2.40 7.18 8.69
N ASP A 33 -3.28 7.50 7.74
CA ASP A 33 -4.04 6.50 6.99
C ASP A 33 -3.11 5.56 6.21
N GLY A 34 -2.07 6.13 5.57
CA GLY A 34 -1.04 5.35 4.90
C GLY A 34 -0.33 4.38 5.84
N TYR A 35 0.17 4.87 6.98
CA TYR A 35 0.84 4.01 7.97
C TYR A 35 -0.10 3.00 8.63
N THR A 36 -1.37 3.35 8.80
CA THR A 36 -2.42 2.44 9.29
C THR A 36 -2.64 1.30 8.31
N ALA A 37 -2.78 1.60 7.01
CA ALA A 37 -2.89 0.58 5.97
C ALA A 37 -1.66 -0.35 5.92
N THR A 38 -0.45 0.21 5.99
CA THR A 38 0.80 -0.59 6.05
C THR A 38 0.86 -1.46 7.31
N ALA A 39 0.50 -0.93 8.47
CA ALA A 39 0.53 -1.69 9.72
C ALA A 39 -0.50 -2.82 9.74
N LEU A 40 -1.74 -2.55 9.31
CA LEU A 40 -2.82 -3.55 9.28
C LEU A 40 -2.56 -4.63 8.24
N SER A 41 -1.96 -4.28 7.10
CA SER A 41 -1.51 -5.25 6.10
C SER A 41 -0.34 -6.11 6.59
N TRP A 42 0.52 -5.68 7.52
CA TRP A 42 1.44 -6.64 8.16
C TRP A 42 0.73 -7.60 9.11
N LEU A 43 -0.26 -7.10 9.85
CA LEU A 43 -1.01 -7.89 10.84
C LEU A 43 -2.04 -8.84 10.21
N GLY A 44 -2.35 -8.69 8.92
CA GLY A 44 -3.43 -9.44 8.27
C GLY A 44 -4.81 -9.09 8.84
N ASP A 45 -4.98 -7.87 9.35
CA ASP A 45 -6.25 -7.40 9.89
C ASP A 45 -7.19 -6.98 8.75
N PRO A 46 -8.40 -7.58 8.62
CA PRO A 46 -9.35 -7.28 7.54
C PRO A 46 -9.80 -5.81 7.49
N ALA A 47 -9.72 -5.07 8.61
CA ALA A 47 -10.02 -3.64 8.60
C ALA A 47 -9.04 -2.86 7.70
N GLY A 48 -7.87 -3.42 7.42
CA GLY A 48 -6.85 -2.82 6.55
C GLY A 48 -7.36 -2.50 5.16
N GLU A 49 -8.28 -3.30 4.59
CA GLU A 49 -8.77 -3.08 3.22
C GLU A 49 -9.42 -1.71 3.08
N ARG A 50 -10.28 -1.33 4.02
CA ARG A 50 -10.98 -0.03 3.99
C ARG A 50 -9.98 1.12 3.99
N HIS A 51 -9.00 1.09 4.89
CA HIS A 51 -7.97 2.14 4.97
C HIS A 51 -7.11 2.16 3.70
N ALA A 52 -6.67 1.00 3.23
CA ALA A 52 -5.82 0.90 2.05
C ALA A 52 -6.54 1.42 0.78
N ARG A 53 -7.81 1.09 0.58
CA ARG A 53 -8.63 1.63 -0.53
C ARG A 53 -8.76 3.16 -0.44
N ALA A 54 -9.11 3.69 0.74
CA ALA A 54 -9.22 5.14 0.94
C ALA A 54 -7.91 5.87 0.63
N VAL A 55 -6.76 5.30 1.01
CA VAL A 55 -5.43 5.86 0.71
C VAL A 55 -5.13 5.80 -0.78
N VAL A 56 -5.43 4.68 -1.45
CA VAL A 56 -5.25 4.54 -2.91
C VAL A 56 -6.08 5.58 -3.65
N ASP A 57 -7.36 5.74 -3.30
CA ASP A 57 -8.26 6.72 -3.93
C ASP A 57 -7.77 8.16 -3.70
N ALA A 58 -7.38 8.48 -2.46
CA ALA A 58 -6.86 9.80 -2.11
C ALA A 58 -5.58 10.15 -2.87
N TYR A 59 -4.66 9.18 -3.04
CA TYR A 59 -3.41 9.42 -3.78
C TYR A 59 -3.58 9.32 -5.30
N ALA A 60 -4.55 8.56 -5.82
CA ALA A 60 -4.88 8.55 -7.23
C ALA A 60 -5.43 9.91 -7.71
N ALA A 61 -6.09 10.66 -6.83
CA ALA A 61 -6.62 12.00 -7.11
C ALA A 61 -5.57 13.13 -7.14
N GLY A 62 -4.27 12.83 -7.13
CA GLY A 62 -3.19 13.81 -7.22
C GLY A 62 -2.15 13.77 -6.11
N GLY A 63 -1.98 12.62 -5.46
CA GLY A 63 -0.97 12.42 -4.42
C GLY A 63 0.42 12.09 -4.95
N PRO A 64 1.44 12.01 -4.07
CA PRO A 64 2.80 11.67 -4.47
C PRO A 64 2.86 10.27 -5.12
N PRO A 65 3.42 10.11 -6.34
CA PRO A 65 3.40 8.84 -7.07
C PRO A 65 3.95 7.65 -6.29
N ARG A 66 5.03 7.86 -5.53
CA ARG A 66 5.63 6.80 -4.70
C ARG A 66 4.72 6.33 -3.57
N ARG A 67 3.94 7.25 -2.99
CA ARG A 67 2.99 6.90 -1.93
C ARG A 67 1.81 6.14 -2.49
N LEU A 68 1.33 6.49 -3.68
CA LEU A 68 0.33 5.71 -4.40
C LEU A 68 0.84 4.30 -4.69
N ALA A 69 2.07 4.16 -5.19
CA ALA A 69 2.67 2.85 -5.44
C ALA A 69 2.79 2.02 -4.15
N THR A 70 3.19 2.64 -3.02
CA THR A 70 3.23 1.97 -1.70
C THR A 70 1.84 1.51 -1.27
N ALA A 71 0.82 2.37 -1.37
CA ALA A 71 -0.54 2.06 -0.98
C ALA A 71 -1.15 0.93 -1.81
N ARG A 72 -0.83 0.86 -3.11
CA ARG A 72 -1.22 -0.24 -3.99
C ARG A 72 -0.61 -1.57 -3.54
N LEU A 73 0.67 -1.59 -3.16
CA LEU A 73 1.33 -2.80 -2.65
C LEU A 73 0.70 -3.25 -1.32
N ASP A 74 0.41 -2.33 -0.41
CA ASP A 74 -0.25 -2.64 0.87
C ASP A 74 -1.66 -3.21 0.66
N LEU A 75 -2.46 -2.60 -0.23
CA LEU A 75 -3.78 -3.12 -0.60
C LEU A 75 -3.65 -4.50 -1.26
N GLY A 76 -2.69 -4.67 -2.18
CA GLY A 76 -2.44 -5.96 -2.83
C GLY A 76 -2.15 -7.08 -1.83
N LEU A 77 -1.36 -6.79 -0.79
CA LEU A 77 -1.05 -7.75 0.29
C LEU A 77 -2.24 -8.11 1.16
N ILE A 78 -3.19 -7.19 1.34
CA ILE A 78 -4.45 -7.48 2.04
C ILE A 78 -5.30 -8.39 1.16
N LEU A 79 -5.46 -8.05 -0.12
CA LEU A 79 -6.28 -8.80 -1.08
C LEU A 79 -5.73 -10.20 -1.38
N ALA A 80 -4.40 -10.37 -1.44
CA ALA A 80 -3.77 -11.67 -1.59
C ALA A 80 -4.13 -12.61 -0.43
N ARG A 81 -4.15 -12.08 0.81
CA ARG A 81 -4.57 -12.86 1.99
C ARG A 81 -6.06 -13.21 1.95
N ASP A 82 -6.89 -12.30 1.47
CA ASP A 82 -8.33 -12.53 1.25
C ASP A 82 -8.63 -13.35 -0.01
N ARG A 83 -7.60 -13.97 -0.62
CA ARG A 83 -7.70 -14.84 -1.80
C ARG A 83 -8.34 -14.17 -3.01
N ARG A 84 -8.02 -12.89 -3.22
CA ARG A 84 -8.34 -12.09 -4.42
C ARG A 84 -7.07 -11.82 -5.23
N PRO A 85 -6.43 -12.87 -5.80
CA PRO A 85 -5.09 -12.79 -6.38
C PRO A 85 -5.01 -11.97 -7.66
N ASP A 86 -6.07 -11.94 -8.46
CA ASP A 86 -6.20 -11.15 -9.68
C ASP A 86 -6.11 -9.65 -9.40
N GLU A 87 -6.92 -9.15 -8.46
CA GLU A 87 -6.91 -7.74 -8.08
C GLU A 87 -5.61 -7.37 -7.35
N ALA A 88 -5.11 -8.26 -6.50
CA ALA A 88 -3.84 -8.07 -5.81
C ALA A 88 -2.67 -7.92 -6.80
N ALA A 89 -2.61 -8.79 -7.80
CA ALA A 89 -1.57 -8.74 -8.83
C ALA A 89 -1.68 -7.49 -9.71
N GLY A 90 -2.90 -7.11 -10.10
CA GLY A 90 -3.15 -5.87 -10.86
C GLY A 90 -2.66 -4.62 -10.13
N LEU A 91 -2.87 -4.53 -8.81
CA LEU A 91 -2.33 -3.45 -8.00
C LEU A 91 -0.79 -3.48 -7.93
N GLY A 92 -0.21 -4.68 -7.84
CA GLY A 92 1.23 -4.89 -7.92
C GLY A 92 1.80 -4.34 -9.23
N LEU A 93 1.21 -4.72 -10.37
CA LEU A 93 1.63 -4.25 -11.70
C LEU A 93 1.58 -2.72 -11.79
N LEU A 94 0.48 -2.11 -11.35
CA LEU A 94 0.34 -0.65 -11.31
C LEU A 94 1.37 0.04 -10.40
N ALA A 95 1.89 -0.64 -9.37
CA ALA A 95 2.94 -0.10 -8.51
C ALA A 95 4.33 -0.24 -9.14
N VAL A 96 4.60 -1.38 -9.77
CA VAL A 96 5.87 -1.65 -10.47
C VAL A 96 6.03 -0.76 -11.70
N ASP A 97 5.00 -0.69 -12.54
CA ASP A 97 5.00 0.08 -13.79
C ASP A 97 5.07 1.59 -13.56
N ALA A 98 4.73 2.05 -12.35
CA ALA A 98 4.91 3.45 -12.00
C ALA A 98 6.39 3.88 -12.01
N GLY A 99 7.36 2.95 -11.91
CA GLY A 99 8.79 3.25 -12.03
C GLY A 99 9.35 4.15 -10.92
N VAL A 100 8.64 4.27 -9.79
CA VAL A 100 8.99 5.17 -8.67
C VAL A 100 9.38 4.43 -7.39
N LEU A 101 9.47 3.10 -7.45
CA LEU A 101 9.87 2.26 -6.33
C LEU A 101 11.34 2.50 -6.00
N VAL A 102 11.64 2.66 -4.71
CA VAL A 102 13.01 2.72 -4.17
C VAL A 102 13.31 1.42 -3.41
N PRO A 103 14.55 1.14 -2.98
CA PRO A 103 14.89 -0.14 -2.35
C PRO A 103 13.97 -0.55 -1.18
N SER A 104 13.51 0.40 -0.36
CA SER A 104 12.55 0.12 0.72
C SER A 104 11.16 -0.30 0.24
N ASN A 105 10.77 0.07 -0.98
CA ASN A 105 9.52 -0.38 -1.61
C ASN A 105 9.70 -1.71 -2.35
N VAL A 106 10.88 -1.98 -2.89
CA VAL A 106 11.17 -3.22 -3.62
C VAL A 106 10.89 -4.44 -2.74
N TRP A 107 11.33 -4.40 -1.47
CA TRP A 107 11.03 -5.46 -0.50
C TRP A 107 9.53 -5.72 -0.33
N ARG A 108 8.71 -4.65 -0.33
CA ARG A 108 7.26 -4.76 -0.23
C ARG A 108 6.63 -5.40 -1.48
N ALA A 109 7.20 -5.12 -2.66
CA ALA A 109 6.79 -5.81 -3.89
C ALA A 109 7.22 -7.28 -3.89
N THR A 110 8.36 -7.63 -3.29
CA THR A 110 8.77 -9.02 -3.04
C THR A 110 7.79 -9.73 -2.14
N GLU A 111 7.38 -9.12 -1.02
CA GLU A 111 6.37 -9.71 -0.13
C GLU A 111 5.05 -9.99 -0.84
N LEU A 112 4.61 -9.10 -1.74
CA LEU A 112 3.39 -9.30 -2.51
C LEU A 112 3.51 -10.48 -3.48
N ASP A 113 4.60 -10.56 -4.24
CA ASP A 113 4.86 -11.66 -5.17
C ASP A 113 4.95 -13.00 -4.44
N ASP A 114 5.63 -13.03 -3.29
CA ASP A 114 5.71 -14.21 -2.42
C ASP A 114 4.32 -14.62 -1.90
N ALA A 115 3.51 -13.64 -1.46
CA ALA A 115 2.14 -13.90 -1.01
C ALA A 115 1.25 -14.45 -2.14
N LEU A 116 1.56 -14.11 -3.39
CA LEU A 116 0.83 -14.56 -4.58
C LEU A 116 1.38 -15.88 -5.15
N PHE A 117 2.46 -16.44 -4.61
CA PHE A 117 3.11 -17.64 -5.11
C PHE A 117 2.14 -18.83 -5.29
N ALA A 118 1.17 -18.98 -4.38
CA ALA A 118 0.19 -20.07 -4.42
C ALA A 118 -0.88 -19.91 -5.51
N PHE A 119 -0.93 -18.76 -6.21
CA PHE A 119 -1.92 -18.40 -7.20
C PHE A 119 -1.30 -18.19 -8.60
N ARG A 120 -0.18 -18.84 -8.90
CA ARG A 120 0.51 -18.69 -10.20
C ARG A 120 -0.27 -19.22 -11.41
N ASP A 121 -1.37 -19.91 -11.20
CA ASP A 121 -2.34 -20.24 -12.25
C ASP A 121 -3.17 -19.02 -12.71
N VAL A 122 -3.15 -17.92 -11.94
CA VAL A 122 -3.77 -16.65 -12.31
C VAL A 122 -2.84 -15.87 -13.27
N PRO A 123 -3.31 -15.48 -14.46
CA PRO A 123 -2.48 -14.79 -15.47
C PRO A 123 -1.79 -13.52 -14.94
N GLU A 124 -2.53 -12.69 -14.21
CA GLU A 124 -2.04 -11.42 -13.66
C GLU A 124 -0.90 -11.64 -12.66
N VAL A 125 -0.93 -12.73 -11.90
CA VAL A 125 0.14 -13.11 -10.96
C VAL A 125 1.42 -13.46 -11.71
N THR A 126 1.29 -14.19 -12.82
CA THR A 126 2.45 -14.52 -13.66
C THR A 126 3.02 -13.26 -14.30
N GLU A 127 2.16 -12.36 -14.80
CA GLU A 127 2.60 -11.09 -15.36
C GLU A 127 3.33 -10.22 -14.33
N LEU A 128 2.82 -10.14 -13.09
CA LEU A 128 3.49 -9.42 -12.01
C LEU A 128 4.89 -10.00 -11.75
N HIS A 129 5.00 -11.32 -11.65
CA HIS A 129 6.28 -11.99 -11.41
C HIS A 129 7.29 -11.65 -12.51
N ASP A 130 6.90 -11.78 -13.77
CA ASP A 130 7.76 -11.51 -14.92
C ASP A 130 8.16 -10.03 -14.97
N ARG A 131 7.21 -9.11 -14.76
CA ARG A 131 7.49 -7.67 -14.73
C ARG A 131 8.49 -7.29 -13.64
N ARG A 132 8.41 -7.91 -12.46
CA ARG A 132 9.36 -7.66 -11.37
C ARG A 132 10.77 -8.11 -11.75
N ARG A 133 10.91 -9.28 -12.37
CA ARG A 133 12.20 -9.81 -12.85
C ARG A 133 12.81 -8.93 -13.94
N ASP A 134 12.01 -8.54 -14.93
CA ASP A 134 12.45 -7.70 -16.05
C ASP A 134 12.85 -6.29 -15.60
N GLY A 135 12.17 -5.77 -14.57
CA GLY A 135 12.51 -4.52 -13.91
C GLY A 135 13.81 -4.56 -13.08
N GLY A 136 14.50 -5.70 -13.05
CA GLY A 136 15.73 -5.87 -12.27
C GLY A 136 15.49 -5.84 -10.75
N MET A 137 14.26 -6.11 -10.30
CA MET A 137 13.95 -6.20 -8.88
C MET A 137 14.20 -7.63 -8.38
N PRO A 138 14.92 -7.81 -7.26
CA PRO A 138 15.16 -9.12 -6.66
C PRO A 138 13.91 -9.79 -6.08
#